data_AF-A0A497BIL9-F1
#
_entry.id   AF-A0A497BIL9-F1
#
_cell.length_a   1.000
_cell.length_b   1.000
_cell.length_c   1.000
_cell.angle_alpha   90.00
_cell.angle_beta   90.00
_cell.angle_gamma   90.00
#
_symmetry.space_group_name_H-M   'P 1'
#
loop_
_entity.id
_entity.type
_entity.pdbx_description
1 polymer ?
#
loop_
_entity_poly.entity_id
_entity_poly.type
_entity_poly.pdbx_seq_one_letter_code
_entity_poly.pdbx_strand_id
1 'polypeptide(L)'
;MWKYGDGCGGYVLTEIAEAAMDAGLPIHPPFKWPFRGQKHLARMVFERDKYRCQYCGTWKNLTVDHIVPVSKGGSDDVNNLQTLCNECNARKGARLE
;
A
#
# COMPACT_ATOMS: atom_id res chain seq x y z
N MET A 1 3.95 5.56 -23.55
CA MET A 1 4.36 4.40 -22.72
C MET A 1 4.30 4.81 -21.26
N TRP A 2 3.13 4.72 -20.62
CA TRP A 2 2.96 5.06 -19.20
C TRP A 2 3.57 3.95 -18.35
N LYS A 3 4.54 4.30 -17.49
CA LYS A 3 5.16 3.35 -16.56
C LYS A 3 4.43 3.41 -15.22
N TYR A 4 3.56 2.43 -15.00
CA TYR A 4 2.93 2.19 -13.70
C TYR A 4 4.00 1.89 -12.64
N GLY A 5 3.93 2.58 -11.50
CA GLY A 5 4.83 2.33 -10.36
C GLY A 5 5.09 3.52 -9.44
N ASP A 6 4.56 4.72 -9.69
CA ASP A 6 4.85 5.96 -8.96
C ASP A 6 4.19 6.10 -7.57
N GLY A 7 3.47 5.08 -7.08
CA GLY A 7 2.80 5.14 -5.78
C GLY A 7 1.56 6.03 -5.75
N CYS A 8 1.01 6.37 -6.92
CA CYS A 8 -0.24 7.12 -7.02
C CYS A 8 -1.42 6.17 -7.18
N GLY A 9 -2.33 6.16 -6.21
CA GLY A 9 -3.63 5.53 -6.37
C GLY A 9 -4.24 4.95 -5.11
N GLY A 10 -3.95 5.57 -3.95
CA GLY A 10 -4.78 5.40 -2.76
C GLY A 10 -6.16 6.01 -2.95
N TYR A 11 -7.06 5.71 -2.02
CA TYR A 11 -8.52 5.88 -1.99
C TYR A 11 -9.11 7.19 -2.59
N VAL A 12 -8.33 8.26 -2.72
CA VAL A 12 -8.74 9.53 -3.36
C VAL A 12 -9.29 9.32 -4.78
N LEU A 13 -8.69 8.43 -5.59
CA LEU A 13 -9.23 8.15 -6.92
C LEU A 13 -10.54 7.35 -6.87
N THR A 14 -10.74 6.51 -5.87
CA THR A 14 -12.00 5.76 -5.69
C THR A 14 -13.10 6.62 -5.12
N GLU A 15 -12.86 7.44 -4.10
CA GLU A 15 -13.86 8.37 -3.56
C GLU A 15 -14.28 9.42 -4.61
N ILE A 16 -13.31 10.01 -5.33
CA ILE A 16 -13.62 10.96 -6.40
C ILE A 16 -14.34 10.26 -7.55
N ALA A 17 -13.97 9.01 -7.88
CA ALA A 17 -14.67 8.26 -8.93
C ALA A 17 -16.10 7.90 -8.50
N GLU A 18 -16.31 7.41 -7.28
CA GLU A 18 -17.64 7.10 -6.72
C GLU A 18 -18.50 8.37 -6.65
N ALA A 19 -17.96 9.47 -6.12
CA ALA A 19 -18.65 10.76 -6.08
C ALA A 19 -18.94 11.33 -7.49
N ALA A 20 -18.04 11.14 -8.45
CA ALA A 20 -18.26 11.55 -9.83
C ALA A 20 -19.29 10.66 -10.55
N MET A 21 -19.41 9.38 -10.21
CA MET A 21 -20.50 8.51 -10.67
C MET A 21 -21.86 8.93 -10.09
N ASP A 22 -21.92 9.22 -8.79
CA ASP A 22 -23.14 9.74 -8.13
C ASP A 22 -23.57 11.10 -8.68
N ALA A 23 -22.60 11.94 -9.05
CA ALA A 23 -22.84 13.24 -9.69
C ALA A 23 -23.19 13.14 -11.19
N GLY A 24 -23.23 11.94 -11.78
CA GLY A 24 -23.56 11.72 -13.19
C GLY A 24 -22.54 12.28 -14.18
N LEU A 25 -21.30 12.54 -13.74
CA LEU A 25 -20.23 13.00 -14.62
C LEU A 25 -19.79 11.84 -15.53
N PRO A 26 -19.53 12.10 -16.83
CA PRO A 26 -19.11 11.07 -17.78
C PRO A 26 -17.66 10.67 -17.53
N ILE A 27 -17.42 9.95 -16.43
CA ILE A 27 -16.18 9.23 -16.22
C ILE A 27 -16.32 7.87 -16.93
N HIS A 28 -15.78 7.74 -18.12
CA HIS A 28 -15.48 6.41 -18.64
C HIS A 28 -14.12 6.02 -18.05
N PRO A 29 -14.01 5.09 -17.08
CA PRO A 29 -12.70 4.63 -16.67
C PRO A 29 -12.10 3.88 -17.86
N PRO A 30 -10.97 4.33 -18.45
CA PRO A 30 -10.34 3.60 -19.55
C PRO A 30 -9.65 2.31 -19.05
N PHE A 31 -9.80 1.96 -17.78
CA PHE A 31 -8.86 1.09 -17.09
C PHE A 31 -9.56 -0.06 -16.38
N LYS A 32 -9.26 -1.27 -16.84
CA LYS A 32 -9.57 -2.52 -16.15
C LYS A 32 -8.92 -2.45 -14.77
N TRP A 33 -9.71 -2.27 -13.70
CA TRP A 33 -9.20 -2.14 -12.33
C TRP A 33 -8.46 -3.43 -11.95
N PRO A 34 -7.12 -3.41 -11.74
CA PRO A 34 -6.37 -4.64 -11.52
C PRO A 34 -6.49 -5.14 -10.07
N PHE A 35 -7.21 -4.44 -9.20
CA PHE A 35 -7.15 -4.66 -7.75
C PHE A 35 -8.30 -5.50 -7.18
N ARG A 36 -8.71 -6.56 -7.88
CA ARG A 36 -9.50 -7.63 -7.24
C ARG A 36 -8.57 -8.41 -6.28
N GLY A 37 -8.71 -8.18 -4.97
CA GLY A 37 -8.15 -9.08 -3.95
C GLY A 37 -7.00 -8.57 -3.09
N GLN A 38 -6.63 -7.28 -3.13
CA GLN A 38 -5.70 -6.77 -2.11
C GLN A 38 -6.40 -6.69 -0.75
N LYS A 39 -5.84 -7.34 0.28
CA LYS A 39 -6.33 -7.27 1.67
C LYS A 39 -6.44 -5.79 2.06
N HIS A 40 -7.62 -5.37 2.50
CA HIS A 40 -7.93 -3.99 2.92
C HIS A 40 -6.84 -3.40 3.83
N LEU A 41 -6.33 -4.23 4.73
CA LEU A 41 -5.26 -3.92 5.68
C LEU A 41 -3.94 -3.46 5.04
N ALA A 42 -3.47 -4.17 4.01
CA ALA A 42 -2.20 -3.83 3.36
C ALA A 42 -2.28 -2.47 2.65
N ARG A 43 -3.45 -2.17 2.08
CA ARG A 43 -3.72 -0.87 1.44
C ARG A 43 -3.65 0.27 2.44
N MET A 44 -4.33 0.14 3.59
CA MET A 44 -4.31 1.18 4.64
C MET A 44 -2.88 1.49 5.12
N VAL A 45 -2.03 0.47 5.25
CA VAL A 45 -0.64 0.63 5.67
C VAL A 45 0.16 1.38 4.60
N PHE A 46 0.03 1.03 3.32
CA PHE A 46 0.71 1.75 2.24
C PHE A 46 0.28 3.22 2.15
N GLU A 47 -1.01 3.52 2.32
CA GLU A 47 -1.52 4.88 2.29
C GLU A 47 -1.00 5.71 3.47
N ARG A 48 -1.05 5.17 4.70
CA ARG A 48 -0.49 5.79 5.90
C ARG A 48 0.98 6.16 5.70
N ASP A 49 1.72 5.23 5.10
CA ASP A 49 3.16 5.33 4.87
C ASP A 49 3.51 6.07 3.56
N LYS A 50 2.52 6.67 2.90
CA LYS A 50 2.65 7.47 1.67
C LYS A 50 3.33 6.73 0.52
N TYR A 51 3.15 5.40 0.46
CA TYR A 51 3.83 4.52 -0.49
C TYR A 51 5.35 4.71 -0.48
N ARG A 52 5.92 4.82 0.72
CA ARG A 52 7.36 4.92 0.95
C ARG A 52 7.80 3.86 1.94
N CYS A 53 8.93 3.23 1.64
CA CYS A 53 9.65 2.42 2.61
C CYS A 53 9.96 3.28 3.85
N GLN A 54 9.54 2.83 5.02
CA GLN A 54 9.75 3.56 6.28
C GLN A 54 11.22 3.63 6.70
N TYR A 55 12.08 2.78 6.12
CA TYR A 55 13.51 2.78 6.43
C TYR A 55 14.33 3.65 5.48
N CYS A 56 14.08 3.57 4.17
CA CYS A 56 14.93 4.23 3.16
C CYS A 56 14.19 5.23 2.26
N GLY A 57 12.88 5.36 2.38
CA GLY A 57 12.08 6.31 1.60
C GLY A 57 11.87 5.93 0.12
N THR A 58 12.39 4.79 -0.35
CA THR A 58 12.12 4.35 -1.73
C THR A 58 10.64 4.05 -1.93
N TRP A 59 10.17 4.22 -3.17
CA TRP A 59 8.82 3.86 -3.62
C TRP A 59 8.77 2.54 -4.39
N LYS A 60 9.93 1.92 -4.62
CA LYS A 60 10.07 0.72 -5.46
C LYS A 60 9.96 -0.54 -4.61
N ASN A 61 9.29 -1.56 -5.17
CA ASN A 61 9.25 -2.92 -4.63
C ASN A 61 8.83 -2.96 -3.15
N LEU A 62 7.69 -2.35 -2.84
CA LEU A 62 7.16 -2.24 -1.49
C LEU A 62 6.40 -3.50 -1.08
N THR A 63 6.50 -3.83 0.20
CA THR A 63 5.76 -4.88 0.89
C THR A 63 5.31 -4.37 2.25
N VAL A 64 4.28 -4.98 2.81
CA VAL A 64 3.91 -4.80 4.20
C VAL A 64 4.71 -5.79 5.05
N ASP A 65 5.31 -5.30 6.11
CA ASP A 65 6.09 -6.07 7.08
C ASP A 65 5.56 -5.82 8.50
N HIS A 66 5.72 -6.82 9.38
CA HIS A 66 5.36 -6.69 10.79
C HIS A 66 6.52 -6.08 11.59
N ILE A 67 6.28 -4.98 12.28
CA ILE A 67 7.26 -4.32 13.18
C ILE A 67 7.75 -5.35 14.20
N VAL A 68 6.84 -5.94 14.96
CA VAL A 68 7.09 -7.15 15.76
C VAL A 68 6.83 -8.37 14.87
N PRO A 69 7.84 -9.20 14.54
CA PRO A 69 7.63 -10.38 13.70
C PRO A 69 6.59 -11.34 14.28
N VAL A 70 5.83 -12.01 13.40
CA VAL A 70 4.84 -13.04 13.79
C VAL A 70 5.49 -14.14 14.64
N SER A 71 6.73 -14.54 14.34
CA SER A 71 7.47 -15.54 15.12
C SER A 71 7.76 -15.12 16.58
N LYS A 72 7.60 -13.83 16.90
CA LYS A 72 7.74 -13.27 18.24
C LYS A 72 6.41 -12.80 18.84
N GLY A 73 5.28 -13.21 18.24
CA GLY A 73 3.94 -12.89 18.72
C GLY A 73 3.37 -11.57 18.20
N GLY A 74 3.91 -11.01 17.11
CA GLY A 74 3.34 -9.84 16.47
C GLY A 74 1.94 -10.07 15.90
N SER A 75 1.05 -9.09 16.07
CA SER A 75 -0.32 -9.11 15.55
C SER A 75 -0.43 -8.53 14.13
N ASP A 76 -1.54 -8.80 13.47
CA ASP A 76 -1.93 -8.16 12.20
C ASP A 76 -2.60 -6.78 12.41
N ASP A 77 -2.43 -6.14 13.56
CA ASP A 77 -2.96 -4.78 13.77
C ASP A 77 -2.23 -3.79 12.87
N VAL A 78 -2.95 -2.81 12.32
CA VAL A 78 -2.37 -1.72 11.50
C VAL A 78 -1.15 -1.08 12.19
N ASN A 79 -1.18 -0.96 13.51
CA ASN A 79 -0.11 -0.38 14.31
C ASN A 79 1.16 -1.24 14.36
N ASN A 80 1.04 -2.55 14.15
CA ASN A 80 2.19 -3.46 14.06
C ASN A 80 2.63 -3.70 12.61
N LEU A 81 1.99 -3.06 11.63
CA LEU A 81 2.35 -3.18 10.23
C LEU A 81 3.05 -1.92 9.73
N GLN A 82 4.01 -2.10 8.83
CA GLN A 82 4.76 -1.01 8.19
C GLN A 82 5.08 -1.33 6.73
N THR A 83 5.32 -0.30 5.93
CA THR A 83 5.76 -0.40 4.55
C THR A 83 7.27 -0.46 4.46
N LEU A 84 7.82 -1.55 3.92
CA LEU A 84 9.25 -1.67 3.63
C LEU A 84 9.46 -2.02 2.16
N CYS A 85 10.60 -1.63 1.59
CA CYS A 85 11.02 -2.22 0.32
C CYS A 85 11.62 -3.62 0.55
N ASN A 86 11.63 -4.46 -0.48
CA ASN A 86 12.17 -5.82 -0.39
C ASN A 86 13.59 -5.87 0.19
N GLU A 87 14.46 -4.91 -0.15
CA GLU A 87 15.83 -4.84 0.37
C GLU A 87 15.87 -4.54 1.87
N CYS A 88 15.08 -3.56 2.34
CA CYS A 88 15.02 -3.23 3.77
C CYS A 88 14.34 -4.35 4.57
N ASN A 89 13.28 -4.95 4.01
CA ASN A 89 12.60 -6.08 4.64
C ASN A 89 13.54 -7.29 4.79
N ALA A 90 14.29 -7.63 3.73
CA ALA A 90 15.29 -8.70 3.78
C ALA A 90 16.41 -8.40 4.80
N ARG A 91 16.84 -7.14 4.92
CA ARG A 91 17.84 -6.71 5.91
C ARG A 91 17.33 -6.84 7.35
N LYS A 92 16.08 -6.46 7.62
CA LYS A 92 15.44 -6.59 8.94
C LYS A 92 15.29 -8.06 9.35
N GLY A 93 14.76 -8.90 8.46
CA GLY A 93 14.48 -10.31 8.74
C GLY A 93 13.57 -10.49 9.96
N ALA A 94 13.92 -11.41 10.87
CA ALA A 94 13.16 -11.66 12.11
C ALA A 94 13.66 -10.85 13.33
N ARG A 95 14.45 -9.79 13.11
CA ARG A 95 14.92 -8.92 14.21
C ARG A 95 13.79 -7.99 14.67
N LEU A 96 13.84 -7.61 15.95
CA LEU A 96 13.03 -6.52 16.50
C LEU A 96 13.89 -5.27 16.35
N GLU A 97 13.39 -4.27 15.63
CA GLU A 97 14.04 -2.97 15.43
C GLU A 97 13.00 -1.86 15.64
#